data_AF-T1CFE7-F1
#
_entry.id   AF-T1CFE7-F1
#
_cell.length_a   1.000
_cell.length_b   1.000
_cell.length_c   1.000
_cell.angle_alpha   90.00
_cell.angle_beta   90.00
_cell.angle_gamma   90.00
#
_symmetry.space_group_name_H-M   'P 1'
#
loop_
_entity.id
_entity.type
_entity.pdbx_description
1 polymer ?
#
loop_
_entity_poly.entity_id
_entity_poly.type
_entity_poly.pdbx_seq_one_letter_code
_entity_poly.pdbx_strand_id
1 'polypeptide(L)' 'MDPGYRGPKSVRGLHPSGFREVMVFNLSDIEKIDPTKEAARISSKVGDRKKEIIEEKAKELRIRVLNPRVE' A
#
# COMPACT_ATOMS: atom_id res chain seq x y z
N MET A 1 20.25 22.82 19.47
CA MET A 1 19.77 21.54 18.93
C MET A 1 19.32 21.80 17.50
N ASP A 2 20.20 21.53 16.56
CA ASP A 2 20.07 21.91 15.15
C ASP A 2 18.90 21.17 14.48
N PRO A 3 17.91 21.86 13.87
CA PRO A 3 16.89 21.21 13.05
C PRO A 3 17.42 20.87 11.64
N GLY A 4 18.64 20.31 11.52
CA GLY A 4 19.35 20.15 10.24
C GLY A 4 19.08 18.86 9.47
N TYR A 5 18.49 17.82 10.08
CA TYR A 5 18.37 16.49 9.46
C TYR A 5 17.00 16.16 8.86
N ARG A 6 16.06 17.11 8.89
CA ARG A 6 14.68 16.88 8.45
C ARG A 6 14.51 17.28 6.99
N GLY A 7 14.66 16.31 6.08
CA GLY A 7 14.32 16.48 4.66
C GLY A 7 12.87 16.95 4.42
N PRO A 8 12.56 17.49 3.23
CA PRO A 8 11.27 18.12 2.91
C PRO A 8 10.09 17.23 3.30
N LYS A 9 9.06 17.83 3.93
CA LYS A 9 7.88 17.09 4.43
C LYS A 9 7.20 16.25 3.35
N SER A 10 7.21 16.71 2.09
CA SER A 10 6.56 16.03 0.97
C SER A 10 7.15 14.67 0.63
N VAL A 11 8.44 14.43 0.91
CA VAL A 11 9.09 13.14 0.61
C VAL A 11 9.26 12.26 1.84
N ARG A 12 8.83 12.74 3.00
CA ARG A 12 9.03 12.04 4.26
C ARG A 12 8.02 10.88 4.36
N GLY A 13 8.51 9.65 4.25
CA GLY A 13 7.68 8.44 4.28
C GLY A 13 7.14 7.99 2.91
N LEU A 14 7.63 8.57 1.81
CA LEU A 14 7.42 8.01 0.47
C LEU A 14 8.39 6.85 0.25
N HIS A 15 7.90 5.78 -0.36
CA HIS A 15 8.75 4.68 -0.81
C HIS A 15 9.73 5.23 -1.87
N PRO A 16 10.98 4.72 -1.98
CA PRO A 16 11.95 5.16 -3.00
C PRO A 16 11.43 5.12 -4.45
N SER A 17 10.37 4.36 -4.73
CA SER A 17 9.66 4.36 -6.02
C SER A 17 8.71 5.56 -6.24
N GLY A 18 8.57 6.48 -5.29
CA GLY A 18 7.66 7.63 -5.34
C GLY A 18 6.20 7.30 -4.99
N PHE A 19 5.89 6.05 -4.63
CA PHE A 19 4.55 5.62 -4.24
C PHE A 19 4.33 5.73 -2.73
N ARG A 20 3.11 6.05 -2.33
CA ARG A 20 2.68 5.98 -0.93
C ARG A 20 2.27 4.54 -0.62
N GLU A 21 2.89 3.96 0.40
CA GLU A 21 2.53 2.62 0.86
C GLU A 21 1.27 2.71 1.72
N VAL A 22 0.17 2.16 1.22
CA VAL A 22 -1.10 2.10 1.96
C VAL A 22 -1.27 0.69 2.52
N MET A 23 -1.38 0.60 3.83
CA MET A 23 -1.61 -0.66 4.51
C MET A 23 -3.08 -1.03 4.41
N VAL A 24 -3.35 -2.17 3.77
CA VAL A 24 -4.71 -2.66 3.51
C VAL A 24 -5.05 -3.76 4.51
N PHE A 25 -6.22 -3.63 5.15
CA PHE A 25 -6.76 -4.64 6.07
C PHE A 25 -8.10 -5.22 5.58
N ASN A 26 -8.82 -4.49 4.73
CA ASN A 26 -10.13 -4.83 4.22
C ASN A 26 -10.31 -4.30 2.78
N LEU A 27 -11.45 -4.63 2.17
CA LEU A 27 -11.78 -4.22 0.80
C LEU A 27 -12.02 -2.71 0.67
N SER A 28 -12.57 -2.06 1.70
CA SER A 28 -12.82 -0.61 1.68
C SER A 28 -11.52 0.20 1.69
N ASP A 29 -10.42 -0.35 2.21
CA ASP A 29 -9.09 0.27 2.06
C ASP A 29 -8.61 0.23 0.61
N ILE A 30 -8.92 -0.83 -0.15
CA ILE A 30 -8.56 -0.95 -1.57
C ILE A 30 -9.32 0.08 -2.42
N GLU A 31 -10.60 0.28 -2.15
CA GLU A 31 -11.44 1.23 -2.89
C GLU A 31 -11.01 2.70 -2.66
N LYS A 32 -10.26 2.96 -1.59
CA LYS A 32 -9.72 4.29 -1.26
C LYS A 32 -8.29 4.53 -1.78
N ILE A 33 -7.66 3.52 -2.38
CA ILE A 33 -6.29 3.59 -2.89
C ILE A 33 -6.29 4.10 -4.33
N ASP A 34 -5.45 5.11 -4.58
CA ASP A 34 -5.19 5.60 -5.94
C ASP A 34 -4.16 4.71 -6.67
N PRO A 35 -4.55 3.89 -7.67
CA PRO A 35 -3.64 2.94 -8.34
C PRO A 35 -2.46 3.59 -9.08
N THR A 36 -2.51 4.89 -9.33
CA THR A 36 -1.47 5.68 -10.02
C THR A 36 -0.41 6.24 -9.09
N LYS A 37 -0.68 6.41 -7.79
CA LYS A 37 0.23 7.06 -6.82
C LYS A 37 0.47 6.25 -5.57
N GLU A 38 -0.37 5.27 -5.31
CA GLU A 38 -0.36 4.49 -4.09
C GLU A 38 -0.20 3.01 -4.42
N ALA A 39 0.51 2.32 -3.54
CA ALA A 39 0.73 0.89 -3.64
C ALA A 39 0.16 0.21 -2.40
N ALA A 40 -0.61 -0.85 -2.62
CA ALA A 40 -1.25 -1.60 -1.55
C ALA A 40 -0.24 -2.57 -0.91
N ARG A 41 -0.13 -2.52 0.42
CA ARG A 41 0.53 -3.55 1.22
C ARG A 41 -0.51 -4.26 2.07
N ILE A 42 -0.75 -5.53 1.81
CA ILE A 42 -1.67 -6.35 2.60
C ILE A 42 -1.01 -6.66 3.96
N SER A 43 -1.72 -6.35 5.05
CA SER A 43 -1.23 -6.64 6.39
C SER A 43 -1.16 -8.15 6.66
N SER A 44 -0.12 -8.61 7.37
CA SER A 44 0.03 -10.02 7.73
C SER A 44 -1.06 -10.54 8.68
N LYS A 45 -1.82 -9.63 9.31
CA LYS A 45 -2.96 -9.98 10.18
C LYS A 45 -4.22 -10.40 9.40
N VAL A 46 -4.24 -10.17 8.09
CA VAL A 46 -5.36 -10.57 7.24
C VAL A 46 -5.26 -12.08 6.98
N GLY A 47 -6.29 -12.83 7.36
CA GLY A 47 -6.36 -14.27 7.10
C GLY A 47 -6.51 -14.58 5.61
N ASP A 48 -6.12 -15.79 5.22
CA ASP A 48 -6.06 -16.29 3.84
C ASP A 48 -7.32 -16.01 3.03
N ARG A 49 -8.50 -16.34 3.59
CA ARG A 49 -9.80 -16.08 2.96
C ARG A 49 -10.00 -14.61 2.56
N LYS A 50 -9.58 -13.68 3.41
CA LYS A 50 -9.72 -12.24 3.11
C LYS A 50 -8.64 -11.75 2.17
N LYS A 51 -7.42 -12.33 2.22
CA LYS A 51 -6.34 -12.00 1.30
C LYS A 51 -6.72 -12.29 -0.15
N GLU A 52 -7.34 -13.43 -0.40
CA GLU A 52 -7.76 -13.83 -1.75
C GLU A 52 -8.77 -12.84 -2.34
N ILE A 53 -9.79 -12.47 -1.56
CA ILE A 53 -10.81 -11.48 -1.97
C ILE A 53 -10.18 -10.09 -2.20
N ILE A 54 -9.24 -9.69 -1.35
CA ILE A 54 -8.50 -8.43 -1.47
C ILE A 54 -7.64 -8.45 -2.74
N GLU A 55 -6.97 -9.56 -3.04
CA GLU A 55 -6.13 -9.68 -4.23
C GLU A 55 -6.96 -9.65 -5.52
N GLU A 56 -8.09 -10.36 -5.55
CA GLU A 56 -9.01 -10.35 -6.70
C GLU A 56 -9.54 -8.93 -6.97
N LYS A 57 -10.02 -8.25 -5.93
CA LYS A 57 -10.53 -6.88 -6.05
C LYS A 57 -9.42 -5.87 -6.37
N ALA A 58 -8.21 -6.04 -5.83
CA ALA A 58 -7.05 -5.23 -6.19
C ALA A 58 -6.66 -5.42 -7.66
N LYS A 59 -6.78 -6.64 -8.19
CA LYS A 59 -6.54 -6.96 -9.60
C LYS A 59 -7.58 -6.33 -10.52
N GLU A 60 -8.86 -6.36 -10.16
CA GLU A 60 -9.92 -5.63 -10.86
C GLU A 60 -9.65 -4.12 -10.91
N LEU A 61 -9.27 -3.54 -9.78
CA LEU A 61 -9.00 -2.11 -9.65
C LEU A 61 -7.61 -1.70 -10.18
N ARG A 62 -6.83 -2.65 -10.74
CA ARG A 62 -5.46 -2.46 -11.23
C ARG A 62 -4.53 -1.80 -10.20
N ILE A 63 -4.74 -2.11 -8.92
CA ILE A 63 -3.91 -1.61 -7.82
C ILE A 63 -2.66 -2.47 -7.70
N ARG A 64 -1.50 -1.81 -7.56
CA ARG A 64 -0.22 -2.48 -7.40
C ARG A 64 -0.09 -3.01 -5.97
N VAL A 65 -0.11 -4.33 -5.78
CA VAL A 65 0.15 -4.97 -4.49
C VAL A 65 1.64 -5.24 -4.34
N LEU A 66 2.29 -4.65 -3.33
CA LEU A 66 3.74 -4.76 -3.09
C LEU A 66 4.16 -6.07 -2.42
N ASN A 67 3.25 -6.72 -1.70
CA ASN A 67 3.49 -8.03 -1.10
C ASN A 67 2.52 -9.04 -1.72
N PRO A 68 2.67 -9.36 -3.02
CA PRO A 68 1.88 -10.41 -3.62
C PRO A 68 2.28 -11.72 -2.94
N ARG A 69 1.29 -12.54 -2.62
CA ARG A 69 1.48 -13.83 -1.93
C ARG A 69 2.07 -14.89 -2.88
N VAL A 70 2.92 -14.49 -3.82
CA VAL A 70 3.51 -15.39 -4.81
C VAL A 70 4.24 -16.49 -4.04
N GLU A 71 3.81 -17.70 -4.33
CA GLU A 71 4.33 -18.99 -3.88
C GLU A 71 5.81 -19.16 -4.26
#